data_AF-A0A7C6L4A0-F1
#
_entry.id   AF-A0A7C6L4A0-F1
#
_cell.length_a   1.000
_cell.length_b   1.000
_cell.length_c   1.000
_cell.angle_alpha   90.00
_cell.angle_beta   90.00
_cell.angle_gamma   90.00
#
_symmetry.space_group_name_H-M   'P 1'
#
loop_
_entity.id
_entity.type
_entity.pdbx_description
1 polymer ?
#
loop_
_entity_poly.entity_id
_entity_poly.type
_entity_poly.pdbx_seq_one_letter_code
_entity_poly.pdbx_strand_id
1 'polypeptide(L)' 'MNNKVIATIDVSRPSGRKIVRELQNKRAVTLEYPLPEGIEKAPTHKEVFSKLLDDLSEDYGIDMHEHVKL' A
#
# COMPACT_ATOMS: atom_id res chain seq x y z
N MET A 1 -19.50 17.61 17.64
CA MET A 1 -19.88 17.49 16.21
C MET A 1 -18.66 17.03 15.43
N ASN A 2 -18.80 15.98 14.62
CA ASN A 2 -17.70 15.41 13.86
C ASN A 2 -17.76 15.96 12.42
N ASN A 3 -17.21 17.15 12.19
CA ASN A 3 -17.29 17.86 10.91
C ASN A 3 -16.29 17.31 9.88
N LYS A 4 -16.32 16.00 9.63
CA LYS A 4 -15.47 15.32 8.64
C LYS A 4 -16.20 15.22 7.30
N VAL A 5 -15.55 15.64 6.22
CA VAL A 5 -16.02 15.45 4.84
C VAL A 5 -15.08 14.45 4.17
N ILE A 6 -15.64 13.42 3.53
CA ILE A 6 -14.90 12.41 2.76
C ILE A 6 -15.29 12.59 1.30
N ALA A 7 -14.30 12.69 0.41
CA ALA A 7 -14.49 12.86 -1.02
C ALA A 7 -13.64 11.87 -1.82
N THR A 8 -14.22 11.28 -2.86
CA THR A 8 -13.54 10.37 -3.78
C THR A 8 -13.03 11.15 -4.98
N ILE A 9 -11.73 11.04 -5.29
CA ILE A 9 -11.11 11.78 -6.40
C ILE A 9 -10.73 10.80 -7.50
N ASP A 10 -11.27 10.99 -8.70
CA ASP A 10 -10.90 10.22 -9.89
C ASP A 10 -9.54 10.68 -10.45
N VAL A 11 -8.48 9.93 -10.16
CA VAL A 11 -7.11 10.19 -10.61
C VAL A 11 -6.82 9.74 -12.04
N SER A 12 -7.77 9.11 -12.74
CA SER A 12 -7.61 8.80 -14.17
C SER A 12 -7.50 10.09 -15.01
N ARG A 13 -8.10 11.18 -14.51
CA ARG A 13 -8.12 12.48 -15.18
C ARG A 13 -6.95 13.37 -14.74
N PRO A 14 -6.38 14.20 -15.64
CA PRO A 14 -5.35 15.18 -15.26
C PRO A 14 -5.79 16.13 -14.13
N SER A 15 -7.07 16.52 -14.13
CA SER A 15 -7.66 17.37 -13.08
C SER A 15 -7.66 16.70 -11.71
N GLY A 16 -8.05 15.43 -11.63
CA GLY A 16 -8.01 14.67 -10.38
C GLY A 16 -6.60 14.53 -9.82
N ARG A 17 -5.61 14.23 -10.67
CA ARG A 17 -4.19 14.20 -10.27
C ARG A 17 -3.71 15.54 -9.72
N LYS A 18 -4.16 16.65 -10.30
CA LYS A 18 -3.82 17.99 -9.81
C LYS A 18 -4.40 18.23 -8.41
N ILE A 19 -5.66 17.87 -8.18
CA ILE A 19 -6.32 18.00 -6.86
C ILE A 19 -5.58 17.18 -5.81
N VAL A 20 -5.25 15.92 -6.10
CA VAL A 20 -4.51 15.06 -5.15
C VAL A 20 -3.15 15.68 -4.79
N ARG A 21 -2.39 16.17 -5.77
CA ARG A 21 -1.10 16.84 -5.53
C ARG A 21 -1.22 18.09 -4.66
N GLU A 22 -2.28 18.88 -4.85
CA GLU A 22 -2.53 20.07 -4.02
C GLU A 22 -2.91 19.71 -2.58
N LEU A 23 -3.64 18.62 -2.38
CA LEU A 23 -4.06 18.15 -1.06
C LEU A 23 -2.93 17.42 -0.30
N GLN A 24 -2.03 16.74 -0.99
CA GLN A 24 -0.95 15.96 -0.39
C GLN A 24 -0.01 16.80 0.49
N ASN A 25 0.14 18.09 0.19
CA ASN A 25 0.99 19.01 0.97
C ASN A 25 0.27 19.66 2.16
N LYS A 26 -1.02 19.37 2.38
CA LYS A 26 -1.81 19.99 3.45
C LYS A 26 -1.93 19.08 4.66
N ARG A 27 -1.38 19.52 5.81
CA ARG A 27 -1.46 18.79 7.10
C ARG A 27 -2.87 18.51 7.60
N ALA A 28 -3.86 19.26 7.13
CA ALA A 28 -5.26 19.12 7.52
C ALA A 28 -6.01 18.00 6.75
N VAL A 29 -5.35 17.34 5.80
CA VAL A 29 -5.99 16.36 4.91
C VAL A 29 -5.29 15.00 5.07
N THR A 30 -6.08 13.95 5.29
CA THR A 30 -5.63 12.56 5.21
C THR A 30 -6.05 12.01 3.85
N LEU A 31 -5.08 11.58 3.04
CA LEU A 31 -5.34 10.91 1.76
C LEU A 31 -5.28 9.40 1.97
N GLU A 32 -6.41 8.74 1.76
CA GLU A 32 -6.50 7.27 1.76
C GLU A 32 -6.81 6.83 0.33
N TYR A 33 -5.97 5.97 -0.23
CA TYR A 33 -6.22 5.35 -1.51
C TYR A 33 -7.05 4.09 -1.29
N PRO A 34 -8.24 3.97 -1.89
CA PRO A 34 -9.01 2.74 -1.79
C PRO A 34 -8.22 1.59 -2.40
N LEU A 35 -8.32 0.42 -1.78
CA LEU A 35 -7.81 -0.81 -2.38
C LEU A 35 -8.56 -1.08 -3.70
N PRO A 36 -7.88 -1.60 -4.74
CA PRO A 36 -8.55 -1.99 -5.98
C PRO A 36 -9.70 -2.97 -5.70
N GLU A 37 -10.81 -2.81 -6.43
CA GLU A 37 -11.94 -3.73 -6.36
C GLU A 37 -11.47 -5.17 -6.65
N GLY A 38 -11.83 -6.11 -5.77
CA GLY A 38 -11.41 -7.52 -5.87
C GLY A 38 -10.18 -7.89 -5.02
N ILE A 39 -9.51 -6.92 -4.37
CA ILE A 39 -8.45 -7.19 -3.39
C ILE A 39 -9.04 -7.13 -1.97
N GLU A 40 -9.89 -8.11 -1.64
CA GLU A 40 -10.43 -8.25 -0.27
C GLU A 40 -9.44 -8.93 0.70
N LYS A 41 -8.44 -9.63 0.14
CA LYS A 41 -7.41 -10.38 0.88
C LYS A 41 -6.03 -10.16 0.28
N ALA A 42 -5.64 -8.89 0.13
CA ALA A 42 -4.24 -8.61 -0.20
C ALA A 42 -3.36 -9.28 0.85
N PRO A 43 -2.38 -10.11 0.46
CA PRO A 43 -1.41 -10.63 1.41
C PRO A 43 -0.69 -9.44 2.03
N THR A 44 -0.51 -9.51 3.34
CA THR A 44 0.24 -8.51 4.08
C THR A 44 1.67 -8.47 3.56
N HIS A 45 2.35 -7.34 3.74
CA HIS A 45 3.76 -7.21 3.36
C HIS A 45 4.62 -8.32 3.99
N LYS A 46 4.27 -8.75 5.22
CA LYS A 46 4.96 -9.84 5.92
C LYS A 46 4.75 -11.19 5.23
N GLU A 47 3.54 -11.50 4.78
CA GLU A 47 3.25 -12.75 4.07
C GLU A 47 3.95 -12.81 2.71
N VAL A 48 3.93 -11.70 1.96
CA VAL A 48 4.65 -11.61 0.68
C VAL A 48 6.14 -11.82 0.88
N PHE A 49 6.72 -11.15 1.89
CA PHE A 49 8.16 -11.23 2.13
C PHE A 49 8.58 -12.59 2.70
N SER A 50 7.76 -13.19 3.56
CA SER A 50 8.01 -14.56 4.06
C SER A 50 8.06 -15.56 2.92
N LYS A 51 7.08 -15.51 2.01
CA LYS A 51 7.06 -16.41 0.86
C LYS A 51 8.27 -16.23 -0.05
N LEU A 52 8.70 -14.99 -0.27
CA LEU A 52 9.92 -14.70 -1.03
C LEU A 52 11.17 -15.32 -0.36
N LEU A 53 11.27 -15.24 0.97
CA LEU A 53 12.36 -15.87 1.69
C LEU A 53 12.31 -17.40 1.61
N ASP A 54 11.12 -17.99 1.61
CA ASP A 54 10.94 -19.44 1.40
C ASP A 54 11.45 -19.86 0.01
N ASP A 55 11.02 -19.16 -1.05
CA ASP A 55 11.45 -19.43 -2.43
C ASP A 55 12.98 -19.30 -2.57
N LEU A 56 13.58 -18.27 -1.97
CA LEU A 56 15.04 -18.09 -1.96
C LEU A 56 15.75 -19.16 -1.14
N SER A 57 15.15 -19.66 -0.07
CA SER A 57 15.74 -20.71 0.75
C SER A 57 15.83 -22.03 -0.03
N GLU A 58 14.83 -22.32 -0.85
CA GLU A 58 14.83 -23.47 -1.76
C GLU A 58 15.92 -23.32 -2.84
N ASP A 59 16.01 -22.16 -3.49
CA ASP A 59 16.99 -21.90 -4.56
C ASP A 59 18.45 -21.97 -4.08
N TYR A 60 18.73 -21.41 -2.90
CA TYR A 60 20.10 -21.33 -2.36
C TYR A 60 20.45 -22.49 -1.41
N GLY A 61 19.48 -23.32 -1.02
CA GLY A 61 19.67 -24.43 -0.08
C GLY A 61 20.10 -24.00 1.32
N ILE A 62 19.78 -22.76 1.70
CA ILE A 62 20.10 -22.15 3.00
C ILE A 62 18.84 -21.46 3.55
N ASP A 63 18.68 -21.41 4.88
CA ASP A 63 17.54 -20.70 5.47
C ASP A 63 17.75 -19.18 5.40
N MET A 64 17.05 -18.53 4.48
CA MET A 64 17.16 -17.09 4.25
C MET A 64 16.47 -16.27 5.36
N HIS A 65 15.60 -16.87 6.17
CA HIS A 65 14.99 -16.19 7.31
C HIS A 65 16.00 -15.91 8.42
N GLU A 66 17.02 -16.75 8.58
CA GLU A 66 18.08 -16.54 9.58
C GLU A 66 19.02 -15.37 9.20
N HIS A 67 19.08 -15.03 7.91
CA HIS A 67 19.97 -14.01 7.36
C HIS A 67 19.30 -12.67 7.14
N VAL A 68 17.97 -12.59 7.27
CA VAL A 68 17.21 -11.35 7.09
C VAL A 68 16.42 -11.03 8.37
N LYS A 69 16.78 -9.92 9.04
CA LYS A 69 15.99 -9.37 10.14
C LYS A 69 14.86 -8.50 9.59
N LEU A 70 13.63 -8.99 9.68
CA LEU A 70 12.39 -8.24 9.43
C LEU A 70 11.95 -7.41 10.64
#